data_AF-A0A2G5UBS8-F1
#
_entry.id   AF-A0A2G5UBS8-F1
#
_cell.length_a   1.000
_cell.length_b   1.000
_cell.length_c   1.000
_cell.angle_alpha   90.00
_cell.angle_beta   90.00
_cell.angle_gamma   90.00
#
_symmetry.space_group_name_H-M   'P 1'
#
loop_
_entity.id
_entity.type
_entity.pdbx_description
1 polymer ?
#
loop_
_entity_poly.entity_id
_entity_poly.type
_entity_poly.pdbx_seq_one_letter_code
_entity_poly.pdbx_strand_id
1 'polypeptide(L)'
;MRENAGRLQSHYDTRATILDILKYQPSSNFTDRSTYQIPGEKGNSYLRHQPSTPRNCETLPIPEQYCICQSNTTSMLKDKKLTERLSKSLIDYIHGKLDGWNLTSLCHKFEVEKFFVLNYRLRQKPLVSLSLGPPKNGAKFKKFGWPPPPTTLAPVPDIPEDICILKCCLKRKI
;
A
#
# COMPACT_ATOMS: atom_id res chain seq x y z
N MET A 1 3.94 27.22 17.41
CA MET A 1 3.93 25.94 18.15
C MET A 1 2.54 25.54 18.64
N ARG A 2 1.76 26.39 19.34
CA ARG A 2 0.40 26.01 19.82
C ARG A 2 -0.55 25.51 18.72
N GLU A 3 -0.50 26.11 17.54
CA GLU A 3 -1.29 25.70 16.37
C GLU A 3 -0.99 24.26 15.91
N ASN A 4 0.28 23.86 15.92
CA ASN A 4 0.70 22.52 15.48
C ASN A 4 0.43 21.44 16.56
N ALA A 5 0.33 21.83 17.84
CA ALA A 5 0.24 20.90 18.97
C ALA A 5 -1.03 20.03 18.96
N GLY A 6 -2.12 20.51 18.34
CA GLY A 6 -3.37 19.75 18.19
C GLY A 6 -3.42 18.82 16.98
N ARG A 7 -2.34 18.74 16.19
CA ARG A 7 -2.29 17.99 14.93
C ARG A 7 -1.45 16.73 15.07
N LEU A 8 -1.74 15.70 14.27
CA LEU A 8 -0.97 14.46 14.27
C LEU A 8 0.50 14.71 13.87
N GLN A 9 1.41 14.33 14.77
CA GLN A 9 2.87 14.42 14.60
C GLN A 9 3.48 13.04 14.40
N SER A 10 4.62 12.99 13.71
CA SER A 10 5.36 11.77 13.42
C SER A 10 6.85 11.93 13.66
N HIS A 11 7.57 10.80 13.73
CA HIS A 11 9.02 10.79 13.80
C HIS A 11 9.69 11.47 12.59
N TYR A 12 9.02 11.52 11.43
CA TYR A 12 9.52 12.25 10.27
C TYR A 12 9.53 13.77 10.50
N ASP A 13 8.59 14.30 11.29
CA ASP A 13 8.55 15.73 11.62
C ASP A 13 9.71 16.11 12.55
N THR A 14 10.09 15.23 13.49
CA THR A 14 11.28 15.41 14.32
C THR A 14 12.55 15.48 13.47
N ARG A 15 12.70 14.56 12.52
CA ARG A 15 13.83 14.57 11.59
C ARG A 15 13.87 15.86 10.77
N ALA A 16 12.74 16.25 10.17
CA ALA A 16 12.63 17.49 9.38
C ALA A 16 12.96 18.72 10.23
N THR A 17 12.53 18.75 11.50
CA THR A 17 12.82 19.85 12.43
C THR A 17 14.31 20.00 12.72
N ILE A 18 15.01 18.89 13.00
CA ILE A 18 16.46 18.92 13.24
C ILE A 18 17.18 19.44 11.98
N LEU A 19 16.77 19.00 10.80
CA LEU A 19 17.35 19.45 9.54
C LEU A 19 17.06 20.94 9.26
N ASP A 20 15.85 21.40 9.55
CA ASP A 20 15.46 22.82 9.45
C ASP A 20 16.35 23.71 10.33
N ILE A 21 16.53 23.32 11.60
CA ILE A 21 17.39 24.02 12.57
C ILE A 21 18.83 24.11 12.07
N LEU A 22 19.38 23.00 11.57
CA LEU A 22 20.78 22.93 11.20
C LEU A 22 21.12 23.59 9.86
N LYS A 23 20.18 23.61 8.90
CA LYS A 23 20.48 24.02 7.52
C LYS A 23 19.68 25.21 6.99
N TYR A 24 18.41 25.36 7.37
CA TYR A 24 17.50 26.29 6.69
C TYR A 24 17.21 27.54 7.54
N GLN A 25 16.87 27.36 8.81
CA GLN A 25 16.58 28.45 9.75
C GLN A 25 17.74 29.43 10.03
N PRO A 26 19.04 29.03 9.97
CA PRO A 26 20.12 29.99 10.18
C PRO A 26 20.11 31.15 9.18
N SER A 27 19.66 30.91 7.94
CA SER A 27 19.58 31.95 6.89
C SER A 27 18.55 33.04 7.18
N SER A 28 17.57 32.76 8.04
CA SER A 28 16.50 33.67 8.44
C SER A 28 16.59 34.06 9.92
N ASN A 29 17.71 33.80 10.59
CA ASN A 29 17.87 34.00 12.05
C ASN A 29 16.75 33.34 12.86
N PHE A 30 16.29 32.17 12.44
CA PHE A 30 15.24 31.39 13.11
C PHE A 30 13.87 32.11 13.20
N THR A 31 13.62 33.07 12.31
CA THR A 31 12.36 33.85 12.31
C THR A 31 11.34 33.35 11.31
N ASP A 32 11.77 32.62 10.27
CA ASP A 32 10.87 32.16 9.22
C ASP A 32 10.01 30.99 9.68
N ARG A 33 8.70 31.26 9.77
CA ARG A 33 7.68 30.28 10.16
C ARG A 33 6.79 29.86 9.00
N SER A 34 7.05 30.35 7.79
CA SER A 34 6.26 29.99 6.62
C SER A 34 6.31 28.48 6.37
N THR A 35 5.19 27.93 5.90
CA THR A 35 5.08 26.52 5.52
C THR A 35 6.12 26.23 4.44
N TYR A 36 7.04 25.31 4.73
CA TYR A 36 8.11 24.94 3.82
C TYR A 36 8.35 23.44 3.87
N GLN A 37 8.23 22.78 2.71
CA GLN A 37 8.55 21.37 2.56
C GLN A 37 10.04 21.23 2.24
N ILE A 38 10.79 20.64 3.16
CA ILE A 38 12.22 20.40 2.95
C ILE A 38 12.40 19.31 1.87
N PRO A 39 13.20 19.55 0.82
CA PRO A 39 13.43 18.57 -0.23
C PRO A 39 13.93 17.23 0.32
N GLY A 40 13.31 16.14 -0.12
CA GLY A 40 13.66 14.77 0.28
C GLY A 40 13.16 14.35 1.67
N GLU A 41 12.55 15.24 2.44
CA GLU A 41 11.97 14.89 3.74
C GLU A 41 10.50 14.52 3.62
N LYS A 42 10.08 13.58 4.47
CA LYS A 42 8.69 13.09 4.55
C LYS A 42 7.83 13.87 5.55
N GLY A 43 8.47 14.53 6.51
CA GLY A 43 7.83 15.31 7.57
C GLY A 43 7.92 16.80 7.32
N ASN A 44 7.31 17.56 8.23
CA ASN A 44 7.38 19.02 8.27
C ASN A 44 8.03 19.48 9.58
N SER A 45 8.80 20.56 9.54
CA SER A 45 9.43 21.14 10.74
C SER A 45 8.39 21.64 11.73
N TYR A 46 8.57 21.38 13.02
CA TYR A 46 7.73 21.89 14.11
C TYR A 46 7.80 23.42 14.24
N LEU A 47 8.92 24.02 13.79
CA LEU A 47 9.16 25.46 13.89
C LEU A 47 8.36 26.27 12.88
N ARG A 48 7.84 25.61 11.84
CA ARG A 48 7.09 26.21 10.74
C ARG A 48 5.60 25.90 10.84
N HIS A 49 4.78 26.66 10.14
CA HIS A 49 3.38 26.31 9.95
C HIS A 49 3.27 24.98 9.19
N GLN A 50 2.36 24.12 9.64
CA GLN A 50 2.07 22.87 8.94
C GLN A 50 1.14 23.13 7.76
N PRO A 51 1.20 22.31 6.69
CA PRO A 51 0.30 22.43 5.54
C PRO A 51 -1.18 22.49 5.96
N SER A 52 -2.03 23.17 5.18
CA SER A 52 -3.47 23.24 5.47
C SER A 52 -4.19 21.90 5.31
N THR A 53 -3.58 20.94 4.64
CA THR A 53 -4.14 19.60 4.44
C THR A 53 -4.33 18.88 5.78
N PRO A 54 -5.48 18.20 5.99
CA PRO A 54 -5.68 17.39 7.19
C PRO A 54 -4.56 16.37 7.36
N ARG A 55 -3.99 16.32 8.57
CA ARG A 55 -2.91 15.41 8.93
C ARG A 55 -3.50 14.21 9.66
N ASN A 56 -3.70 13.12 8.94
CA ASN A 56 -4.22 11.87 9.46
C ASN A 56 -3.33 10.71 8.94
N CYS A 57 -3.65 9.48 9.32
CA CYS A 57 -2.85 8.31 8.94
C CYS A 57 -3.00 7.90 7.46
N GLU A 58 -3.95 8.48 6.73
CA GLU A 58 -4.12 8.29 5.29
C GLU A 58 -3.25 9.29 4.50
N THR A 59 -3.14 10.52 4.99
CA THR A 59 -2.45 11.61 4.30
C THR A 59 -0.97 11.72 4.66
N LEU A 60 -0.57 11.25 5.84
CA LEU A 60 0.82 11.27 6.26
C LEU A 60 1.55 9.99 5.83
N PRO A 61 2.85 10.09 5.48
CA PRO A 61 3.68 8.94 5.09
C PRO A 61 4.12 8.09 6.30
N ILE A 62 3.24 7.92 7.28
CA ILE A 62 3.46 7.15 8.50
C ILE A 62 3.02 5.71 8.23
N PRO A 63 3.85 4.70 8.54
CA PRO A 63 3.39 3.32 8.52
C PRO A 63 2.20 3.17 9.47
N GLU A 64 1.14 2.53 9.00
CA GLU A 64 -0.11 2.40 9.75
C GLU A 64 0.04 1.78 11.15
N GLN A 65 1.03 0.92 11.36
CA GLN A 65 1.37 0.37 12.68
C GLN A 65 1.74 1.44 13.73
N TYR A 66 2.08 2.66 13.30
CA TYR A 66 2.34 3.82 14.15
C TYR A 66 1.18 4.83 14.14
N CYS A 67 0.05 4.47 13.52
CA CYS A 67 -1.17 5.26 13.61
C CYS A 67 -1.77 5.10 15.02
N ILE A 68 -1.92 6.23 15.73
CA ILE A 68 -2.47 6.25 17.09
C ILE A 68 -3.99 5.95 17.06
N CYS A 69 -4.67 6.35 15.99
CA CYS A 69 -6.09 6.11 15.81
C CYS A 69 -6.32 4.71 15.22
N GLN A 70 -6.67 3.74 16.06
CA GLN A 70 -7.16 2.45 15.59
C GLN A 70 -8.59 2.63 15.08
N SER A 71 -8.77 2.68 13.77
CA SER A 71 -10.11 2.56 13.18
C SER A 71 -10.58 1.12 13.30
N ASN A 72 -11.82 0.90 13.74
CA ASN A 72 -12.44 -0.42 13.73
C ASN A 72 -12.53 -0.93 12.27
N THR A 73 -11.57 -1.74 11.85
CA THR A 73 -11.60 -2.33 10.51
C THR A 73 -12.66 -3.40 10.46
N THR A 74 -13.62 -3.27 9.54
CA THR A 74 -14.57 -4.35 9.24
C THR A 74 -13.99 -5.23 8.15
N SER A 75 -13.99 -6.55 8.35
CA SER A 75 -13.53 -7.49 7.32
C SER A 75 -14.35 -7.30 6.04
N MET A 76 -13.66 -7.03 4.93
CA MET A 76 -14.29 -6.85 3.62
C MET A 76 -15.05 -8.10 3.17
N LEU A 77 -14.68 -9.29 3.67
CA LEU A 77 -15.41 -10.53 3.41
C LEU A 77 -16.87 -10.51 3.89
N LYS A 78 -17.22 -9.62 4.81
CA LYS A 78 -18.61 -9.46 5.27
C LYS A 78 -19.48 -8.80 4.20
N ASP A 79 -18.89 -7.97 3.34
CA ASP A 79 -19.57 -7.32 2.23
C ASP A 79 -19.30 -8.07 0.92
N LYS A 80 -20.23 -8.98 0.59
CA LYS A 80 -20.16 -9.79 -0.63
C LYS A 80 -20.17 -8.92 -1.88
N LYS A 81 -20.99 -7.87 -1.92
CA LYS A 81 -21.16 -7.02 -3.11
C LYS A 81 -19.90 -6.21 -3.39
N LEU A 82 -19.28 -5.67 -2.34
CA LEU A 82 -18.00 -4.98 -2.46
C LEU A 82 -16.89 -5.95 -2.90
N THR A 83 -16.84 -7.14 -2.30
CA THR A 83 -15.86 -8.18 -2.63
C THR A 83 -15.97 -8.64 -4.09
N GLU A 84 -17.19 -8.87 -4.58
CA GLU A 84 -17.45 -9.23 -5.98
C GLU A 84 -17.05 -8.11 -6.94
N ARG A 85 -17.41 -6.85 -6.65
CA ARG A 85 -17.05 -5.71 -7.49
C ARG A 85 -15.53 -5.53 -7.63
N LEU A 86 -14.82 -5.56 -6.50
CA LEU A 86 -13.37 -5.36 -6.48
C LEU A 86 -12.65 -6.49 -7.18
N SER A 87 -13.08 -7.73 -6.94
CA SER A 87 -12.46 -8.89 -7.57
C SER A 87 -12.69 -8.91 -9.07
N LYS A 88 -13.91 -8.60 -9.54
CA LYS A 88 -14.16 -8.42 -10.97
C LYS A 88 -13.29 -7.33 -11.58
N SER A 89 -13.21 -6.17 -10.92
CA SER A 89 -12.38 -5.05 -11.40
C SER A 89 -10.89 -5.43 -11.50
N LEU A 90 -10.37 -6.21 -10.54
CA LEU A 90 -9.01 -6.71 -10.57
C LEU A 90 -8.79 -7.69 -11.73
N ILE A 91 -9.72 -8.62 -11.95
CA ILE A 91 -9.64 -9.56 -13.07
C ILE A 91 -9.65 -8.83 -14.41
N ASP A 92 -10.59 -7.89 -14.57
CA ASP A 92 -10.74 -7.08 -15.78
C ASP A 92 -9.45 -6.27 -16.05
N TYR A 93 -8.83 -5.71 -15.01
CA TYR A 93 -7.52 -5.03 -15.13
C TYR A 93 -6.42 -5.97 -15.64
N ILE A 94 -6.31 -7.17 -15.05
CA ILE A 94 -5.27 -8.12 -15.45
C ILE A 94 -5.51 -8.60 -16.88
N HIS A 95 -6.75 -8.94 -17.26
CA HIS A 95 -7.07 -9.35 -18.64
C HIS A 95 -6.78 -8.21 -19.62
N GLY A 96 -7.13 -6.97 -19.30
CA GLY A 96 -6.80 -5.81 -20.13
C GLY A 96 -5.30 -5.62 -20.33
N LYS A 97 -4.48 -5.88 -19.31
CA LYS A 97 -3.00 -5.86 -19.44
C LYS A 97 -2.48 -6.98 -20.32
N LEU A 98 -2.99 -8.21 -20.16
CA LEU A 98 -2.60 -9.36 -20.98
C LEU A 98 -2.98 -9.17 -22.45
N ASP A 99 -4.16 -8.62 -22.71
CA ASP A 99 -4.62 -8.26 -24.06
C ASP A 99 -3.72 -7.17 -24.66
N GLY A 100 -3.38 -6.13 -23.87
CA GLY A 100 -2.44 -5.08 -24.29
C GLY A 100 -1.03 -5.59 -24.61
N TRP A 101 -0.60 -6.71 -24.04
CA TRP A 101 0.67 -7.38 -24.35
C TRP A 101 0.55 -8.48 -25.41
N ASN A 102 -0.63 -8.70 -25.98
CA ASN A 102 -0.90 -9.78 -26.93
C ASN A 102 -0.58 -11.19 -26.39
N LEU A 103 -0.72 -11.40 -25.08
CA LEU A 103 -0.43 -12.69 -24.43
C LEU A 103 -1.67 -13.57 -24.26
N THR A 104 -2.84 -13.12 -24.70
CA THR A 104 -4.13 -13.82 -24.56
C THR A 104 -4.13 -15.23 -25.13
N SER A 105 -3.32 -15.51 -26.15
CA SER A 105 -3.15 -16.85 -26.75
C SER A 105 -2.26 -17.78 -25.92
N LEU A 106 -1.40 -17.22 -25.06
CA LEU A 106 -0.49 -17.95 -24.19
C LEU A 106 -1.07 -18.16 -22.79
N CYS A 107 -1.86 -17.21 -22.30
CA CYS A 107 -2.48 -17.23 -20.97
C CYS A 107 -3.90 -17.80 -21.02
N HIS A 108 -4.33 -18.53 -19.99
CA HIS A 108 -5.74 -18.84 -19.82
C HIS A 108 -6.52 -17.65 -19.26
N LYS A 109 -7.78 -17.50 -19.68
CA LYS A 109 -8.74 -16.68 -18.95
C LYS A 109 -9.04 -17.34 -17.61
N PHE A 110 -9.07 -16.56 -16.54
CA PHE A 110 -9.32 -17.01 -15.18
C PHE A 110 -10.46 -16.21 -14.55
N GLU A 111 -11.20 -16.88 -13.67
CA GLU A 111 -12.30 -16.32 -12.90
C GLU A 111 -12.00 -16.42 -11.40
N VAL A 112 -12.72 -15.62 -10.64
CA VAL A 112 -12.62 -15.63 -9.19
C VAL A 112 -13.24 -16.92 -8.65
N GLU A 113 -12.44 -17.75 -7.99
CA GLU A 113 -12.92 -19.00 -7.40
C GLU A 113 -13.32 -18.80 -5.93
N LYS A 114 -12.38 -18.29 -5.11
CA LYS A 114 -12.56 -18.13 -3.66
C LYS A 114 -11.78 -16.94 -3.12
N PHE A 115 -12.26 -16.41 -2.00
CA PHE A 115 -11.63 -15.34 -1.23
C PHE A 115 -11.05 -15.89 0.07
N PHE A 116 -9.85 -15.45 0.43
CA PHE A 116 -9.22 -15.80 1.70
C PHE A 116 -8.68 -14.54 2.37
N VAL A 117 -8.86 -14.44 3.68
CA VAL A 117 -8.14 -13.47 4.51
C VAL A 117 -6.89 -14.15 5.06
N LEU A 118 -5.74 -13.65 4.64
CA LEU A 118 -4.45 -14.02 5.20
C LEU A 118 -4.17 -13.11 6.39
N ASN A 119 -4.28 -13.70 7.58
CA ASN A 119 -3.85 -13.06 8.82
C ASN A 119 -2.33 -13.24 8.97
N TYR A 120 -1.54 -12.52 8.17
CA TYR A 120 -0.10 -12.45 8.42
C TYR A 120 0.16 -11.51 9.60
N ARG A 121 0.83 -12.00 10.65
CA ARG A 121 1.25 -11.18 11.80
C ARG A 121 2.32 -10.12 11.47
N LEU A 122 2.80 -10.05 10.23
CA LEU A 122 3.93 -9.20 9.84
C LEU A 122 3.51 -7.77 9.43
N ARG A 123 2.22 -7.54 9.20
CA ARG A 123 1.60 -6.21 9.13
C ARG A 123 0.25 -6.35 9.79
N GLN A 124 -0.14 -5.43 10.66
CA GLN A 124 -1.40 -5.47 11.41
C GLN A 124 -2.67 -5.30 10.52
N LYS A 125 -2.60 -5.71 9.25
CA LYS A 125 -3.72 -5.74 8.31
C LYS A 125 -3.99 -7.17 7.84
N PRO A 126 -5.25 -7.60 7.81
CA PRO A 126 -5.62 -8.80 7.06
C PRO A 126 -5.32 -8.56 5.58
N LEU A 127 -4.40 -9.33 5.00
CA LEU A 127 -4.15 -9.32 3.57
C LEU A 127 -5.24 -10.15 2.90
N VAL A 128 -6.01 -9.58 1.99
CA VAL A 128 -6.98 -10.35 1.20
C VAL A 128 -6.24 -11.02 0.06
N SER A 129 -6.35 -12.34 -0.04
CA SER A 129 -5.85 -13.10 -1.18
C SER A 129 -7.01 -13.68 -1.99
N LEU A 130 -6.82 -13.64 -3.30
CA LEU A 130 -7.78 -14.12 -4.29
C LEU A 130 -7.28 -15.44 -4.84
N SER A 131 -8.11 -16.47 -4.78
CA SER A 131 -7.87 -17.71 -5.53
C SER A 131 -8.53 -17.59 -6.89
N LEU A 132 -7.70 -17.67 -7.91
CA LEU A 132 -8.11 -17.66 -9.30
C LEU A 132 -8.18 -19.08 -9.80
N GLY A 133 -9.34 -19.42 -10.37
CA GLY A 133 -9.60 -20.70 -10.98
C GLY A 133 -9.88 -20.54 -12.48
N PRO A 134 -9.92 -21.65 -13.21
CA PRO A 134 -10.44 -21.62 -14.57
C PRO A 134 -11.94 -21.29 -14.55
N PRO A 135 -12.52 -20.93 -15.70
CA PRO A 135 -13.97 -20.99 -15.88
C PRO A 135 -14.46 -22.38 -15.50
N LYS A 136 -15.63 -22.47 -14.84
CA LYS A 136 -16.16 -23.61 -14.05
C LYS A 136 -16.16 -25.01 -14.71
N ASN A 137 -15.72 -25.14 -15.97
CA ASN A 137 -15.71 -26.37 -16.75
C ASN A 137 -14.31 -26.87 -17.22
N GLY A 138 -13.17 -26.41 -16.67
CA GLY A 138 -11.88 -26.97 -17.13
C GLY A 138 -10.65 -26.74 -16.26
N ALA A 139 -10.03 -27.85 -15.79
CA ALA A 139 -8.69 -27.99 -15.20
C ALA A 139 -8.42 -27.50 -13.75
N LYS A 140 -8.01 -28.43 -12.88
CA LYS A 140 -7.57 -28.15 -11.50
C LYS A 140 -6.28 -27.31 -11.49
N PHE A 141 -6.30 -26.13 -10.85
CA PHE A 141 -5.11 -25.33 -10.54
C PHE A 141 -4.54 -25.70 -9.15
N LYS A 142 -3.21 -25.73 -9.03
CA LYS A 142 -2.51 -25.98 -7.75
C LYS A 142 -2.62 -24.71 -6.89
N LYS A 143 -3.26 -24.82 -5.70
CA LYS A 143 -3.36 -23.75 -4.70
C LYS A 143 -2.00 -23.08 -4.49
N PHE A 144 -1.95 -21.76 -4.59
CA PHE A 144 -0.76 -21.00 -4.22
C PHE A 144 -0.82 -20.61 -2.75
N GLY A 145 0.22 -20.95 -2.00
CA GLY A 145 0.61 -20.20 -0.83
C GLY A 145 1.61 -19.13 -1.28
N TRP A 146 1.41 -17.89 -0.85
CA TRP A 146 2.46 -16.89 -0.94
C TRP A 146 3.67 -17.39 -0.12
N PRO A 147 4.92 -17.18 -0.59
CA PRO A 147 6.05 -17.42 0.29
C PRO A 147 5.84 -16.64 1.59
N PRO A 148 6.15 -17.22 2.77
CA PRO A 148 6.12 -16.46 4.00
C PRO A 148 6.97 -15.20 3.80
N PRO A 149 6.53 -14.02 4.27
CA PRO A 149 7.33 -12.82 4.12
C PRO A 149 8.68 -13.07 4.82
N PRO A 150 9.77 -12.46 4.31
CA PRO A 150 11.09 -12.65 4.91
C PRO A 150 11.04 -12.37 6.41
N THR A 151 11.62 -13.26 7.20
CA THR A 151 11.71 -13.13 8.68
C THR A 151 12.57 -11.94 9.10
N THR A 152 13.31 -11.36 8.16
CA THR A 152 14.16 -10.18 8.31
C THR A 152 13.41 -8.92 7.85
N LEU A 153 13.62 -7.81 8.56
CA LEU A 153 13.16 -6.44 8.23
C LEU A 153 13.80 -5.88 6.94
N ALA A 154 14.07 -6.73 5.96
CA ALA A 154 14.48 -6.31 4.64
C ALA A 154 13.30 -5.56 3.98
N PRO A 155 13.56 -4.45 3.27
CA PRO A 155 12.55 -3.86 2.41
C PRO A 155 12.04 -4.96 1.46
N VAL A 156 10.73 -5.18 1.47
CA VAL A 156 10.09 -6.06 0.50
C VAL A 156 10.46 -5.50 -0.87
N PRO A 157 11.12 -6.25 -1.75
CA PRO A 157 11.43 -5.74 -3.08
C PRO A 157 10.10 -5.39 -3.74
N ASP A 158 9.97 -4.15 -4.24
CA ASP A 158 8.87 -3.78 -5.12
C ASP A 158 9.00 -4.65 -6.36
N ILE A 159 8.22 -5.74 -6.39
CA ILE A 159 8.11 -6.58 -7.58
C ILE A 159 7.29 -5.75 -8.56
N PRO A 160 7.84 -5.38 -9.74
CA PRO A 160 7.08 -4.65 -10.75
C PRO A 160 5.76 -5.37 -11.04
N GLU A 161 4.67 -4.61 -11.13
CA GLU A 161 3.31 -5.14 -11.35
C GLU A 161 3.27 -6.14 -12.52
N ASP A 162 4.08 -5.87 -13.55
CA ASP A 162 4.16 -6.68 -14.75
C ASP A 162 4.68 -8.11 -14.49
N ILE A 163 5.62 -8.26 -13.56
CA ILE A 163 6.16 -9.58 -13.18
C ILE A 163 5.08 -10.41 -12.46
N CYS A 164 4.24 -9.77 -11.65
CA CYS A 164 3.12 -10.44 -10.98
C CYS A 164 2.08 -10.92 -11.99
N ILE A 165 1.72 -10.08 -12.97
CA ILE A 165 0.76 -10.43 -14.02
C ILE A 165 1.28 -11.58 -14.90
N LEU A 166 2.56 -11.52 -15.29
CA LEU A 166 3.19 -12.57 -16.10
C LEU A 166 3.28 -13.92 -15.34
N LYS A 167 3.52 -13.91 -14.03
CA LYS A 167 3.46 -15.13 -13.20
C LYS A 167 2.06 -15.74 -13.14
N CYS A 168 1.00 -14.92 -13.15
CA CYS A 168 -0.36 -15.41 -13.28
C CYS A 168 -0.62 -16.06 -14.65
N CYS A 169 -0.06 -15.48 -15.73
CA CYS A 169 -0.18 -16.01 -17.08
C CYS A 169 0.52 -17.36 -17.29
N LEU A 170 1.79 -17.48 -16.87
CA LEU A 170 2.70 -18.55 -17.28
C LEU A 170 2.51 -19.90 -16.57
N LYS A 171 1.47 -20.06 -15.74
CA LYS A 171 1.16 -21.34 -15.08
C LYS A 171 0.52 -22.35 -16.05
N ARG A 172 1.32 -22.86 -16.99
CA ARG A 172 1.03 -24.13 -17.68
C ARG A 172 1.20 -25.30 -16.71
N LYS A 173 0.30 -26.28 -16.82
CA LYS A 173 0.58 -27.68 -16.49
C LYS A 173 1.80 -28.12 -17.32
N ILE A 174 2.86 -28.57 -16.64
CA ILE A 174 3.47 -29.86 -17.00
C ILE A 174 2.94 -30.83 -15.94
#